data_AF-A0A2H0IP12-F1
#
_entry.id   AF-A0A2H0IP12-F1
#
_cell.length_a   1.000
_cell.length_b   1.000
_cell.length_c   1.000
_cell.angle_alpha   90.00
_cell.angle_beta   90.00
_cell.angle_gamma   90.00
#
_symmetry.space_group_name_H-M   'P 1'
#
loop_
_entity.id
_entity.type
_entity.pdbx_description
1 polymer ?
#
loop_
_entity_poly.entity_id
_entity_poly.type
_entity_poly.pdbx_seq_one_letter_code
_entity_poly.pdbx_strand_id
1 'polypeptide(L)'
;MQPSGFNRCLSRKSLKLKTMKTTKTPLIILIALFISTISFAQQTINKSFNGVKNIRLSTASGNGTIKKGTGNEVKVTLEYTFDDEIYKPTFEQDGDRLIIDERFERSRSVRGYAEWTLEIPDGLELEFKTGSGNIEVDGLEINVLAKSGSGNIEMSDVTGEFRMNTGSGNIELSNVKGDNQGNTGSGNIRLDRVEGNSDFNTGSGSIRGRAVSGAMDFNTGSGNITIDGATIQGNSRMNTGSGNAEVVLEGELNFDLSLNTGSGNATLDFNGTTIAGEFRMEASSKSDIRAPFDFDRVSEKESGWRNSKRYTKEAKVGNKDIQIVISTGSGVSQVRK
;
A
#
# COMPACT_ATOMS: atom_id res chain seq x y z
N MET A 1 -17.39 -17.30 -102.22
CA MET A 1 -18.49 -16.34 -102.44
C MET A 1 -19.75 -16.88 -101.77
N GLN A 2 -20.61 -15.99 -101.26
CA GLN A 2 -21.93 -16.30 -100.65
C GLN A 2 -22.89 -16.96 -101.67
N PRO A 3 -23.95 -17.70 -101.21
CA PRO A 3 -25.25 -17.07 -100.92
C PRO A 3 -26.09 -17.65 -99.75
N SER A 4 -27.21 -16.95 -99.47
CA SER A 4 -28.49 -17.27 -98.76
C SER A 4 -28.85 -18.73 -98.40
N GLY A 5 -29.78 -19.04 -97.47
CA GLY A 5 -30.70 -18.24 -96.63
C GLY A 5 -31.97 -19.05 -96.21
N PHE A 6 -32.88 -18.44 -95.43
CA PHE A 6 -34.29 -18.85 -95.11
C PHE A 6 -34.64 -19.94 -94.04
N ASN A 7 -35.28 -19.46 -92.97
CA ASN A 7 -36.44 -19.98 -92.19
C ASN A 7 -36.93 -21.45 -92.28
N ARG A 8 -37.23 -22.05 -91.11
CA ARG A 8 -38.58 -22.57 -90.78
C ARG A 8 -38.83 -22.79 -89.27
N CYS A 9 -40.09 -23.05 -88.91
CA CYS A 9 -40.66 -22.87 -87.57
C CYS A 9 -41.32 -24.16 -87.02
N LEU A 10 -41.44 -24.26 -85.68
CA LEU A 10 -42.29 -25.16 -84.88
C LEU A 10 -42.11 -26.70 -84.96
N SER A 11 -41.88 -27.33 -83.79
CA SER A 11 -42.71 -28.45 -83.32
C SER A 11 -42.59 -28.66 -81.81
N ARG A 12 -43.70 -29.06 -81.15
CA ARG A 12 -43.76 -29.41 -79.72
C ARG A 12 -43.28 -30.84 -79.48
N LYS A 13 -42.70 -31.11 -78.30
CA LYS A 13 -43.01 -32.32 -77.52
C LYS A 13 -42.67 -32.17 -76.04
N SER A 14 -43.60 -32.59 -75.18
CA SER A 14 -43.52 -32.51 -73.73
C SER A 14 -42.90 -33.77 -73.13
N LEU A 15 -41.94 -33.65 -72.21
CA LEU A 15 -41.62 -34.69 -71.24
C LEU A 15 -41.86 -34.19 -69.82
N LYS A 16 -42.77 -34.84 -69.09
CA LYS A 16 -42.83 -34.76 -67.63
C LYS A 16 -41.75 -35.68 -67.06
N LEU A 17 -40.86 -35.19 -66.20
CA LEU A 17 -40.03 -36.04 -65.35
C LEU A 17 -40.37 -35.84 -63.85
N LYS A 18 -40.18 -36.93 -63.10
CA LYS A 18 -40.63 -37.12 -61.72
C LYS A 18 -40.02 -36.13 -60.72
N THR A 19 -40.83 -35.77 -59.73
CA THR A 19 -40.38 -35.17 -58.47
C THR A 19 -39.45 -36.11 -57.71
N MET A 20 -38.23 -35.65 -57.42
CA MET A 20 -37.33 -36.27 -56.44
C MET A 20 -37.49 -35.57 -55.08
N LYS A 21 -37.60 -36.36 -54.01
CA LYS A 21 -37.72 -35.86 -52.64
C LYS A 21 -36.36 -35.35 -52.15
N THR A 22 -36.32 -34.13 -51.61
CA THR A 22 -35.11 -33.52 -51.04
C THR A 22 -34.97 -33.84 -49.56
N THR A 23 -34.14 -34.82 -49.23
CA THR A 23 -33.73 -35.09 -47.84
C THR A 23 -32.75 -34.00 -47.38
N LYS A 24 -33.12 -33.20 -46.39
CA LYS A 24 -32.25 -32.18 -45.80
C LYS A 24 -31.40 -32.80 -44.68
N THR A 25 -30.10 -32.91 -44.89
CA THR A 25 -29.13 -33.22 -43.82
C THR A 25 -28.71 -31.91 -43.15
N PRO A 26 -28.77 -31.76 -41.82
CA PRO A 26 -28.33 -30.53 -41.15
C PRO A 26 -26.80 -30.46 -41.11
N LEU A 27 -26.26 -29.35 -41.60
CA LEU A 27 -24.83 -29.03 -41.50
C LEU A 27 -24.52 -28.55 -40.08
N ILE A 28 -23.90 -29.40 -39.27
CA ILE A 28 -23.40 -28.99 -37.94
C ILE A 28 -22.13 -28.16 -38.15
N ILE A 29 -22.25 -26.84 -37.98
CA ILE A 29 -21.10 -25.93 -37.97
C ILE A 29 -20.41 -26.05 -36.61
N LEU A 30 -19.29 -26.78 -36.58
CA LEU A 30 -18.42 -26.86 -35.41
C LEU A 30 -17.66 -25.53 -35.26
N ILE A 31 -18.18 -24.62 -34.43
CA ILE A 31 -17.46 -23.38 -34.07
C ILE A 31 -16.31 -23.77 -33.14
N ALA A 32 -15.14 -24.02 -33.72
CA ALA A 32 -13.90 -24.18 -32.97
C ALA A 32 -13.50 -22.82 -32.37
N LEU A 33 -13.75 -22.65 -31.08
CA LEU A 33 -13.24 -21.53 -30.27
C LEU A 33 -11.72 -21.67 -30.12
N PHE A 34 -10.98 -21.25 -31.15
CA PHE A 34 -9.55 -20.99 -31.03
C PHE A 34 -9.35 -19.80 -30.09
N ILE A 35 -9.24 -20.08 -28.79
CA ILE A 35 -8.59 -19.17 -27.85
C ILE A 35 -7.10 -19.22 -28.20
N SER A 36 -6.68 -18.42 -29.17
CA SER A 36 -5.25 -18.25 -29.47
C SER A 36 -4.61 -17.50 -28.32
N THR A 37 -4.02 -18.25 -27.40
CA THR A 37 -3.04 -17.72 -26.45
C THR A 37 -1.85 -17.20 -27.24
N ILE A 38 -1.89 -15.93 -27.61
CA ILE A 38 -0.73 -15.20 -28.11
C ILE A 38 0.24 -15.13 -26.93
N SER A 39 1.16 -16.08 -26.87
CA SER A 39 2.29 -16.03 -25.96
C SER A 39 3.22 -14.95 -26.48
N PHE A 40 3.12 -13.75 -25.91
CA PHE A 40 4.17 -12.75 -26.10
C PHE A 40 5.47 -13.34 -25.58
N ALA A 41 6.53 -13.27 -26.38
CA ALA A 41 7.85 -13.73 -25.94
C ALA A 41 8.32 -12.82 -24.81
N GLN A 42 8.64 -13.41 -23.66
CA GLN A 42 9.25 -12.70 -22.55
C GLN A 42 10.64 -12.24 -22.99
N GLN A 43 10.91 -10.96 -22.79
CA GLN A 43 12.15 -10.29 -23.14
C GLN A 43 12.92 -9.93 -21.88
N THR A 44 14.24 -9.97 -21.93
CA THR A 44 15.10 -9.66 -20.78
C THR A 44 16.19 -8.67 -21.18
N ILE A 45 16.31 -7.57 -20.44
CA ILE A 45 17.41 -6.62 -20.53
C ILE A 45 18.22 -6.71 -19.24
N ASN A 46 19.54 -6.86 -19.38
CA ASN A 46 20.49 -6.80 -18.27
C ASN A 46 21.47 -5.64 -18.47
N LYS A 47 21.72 -4.85 -17.43
CA LYS A 47 22.66 -3.73 -17.40
C LYS A 47 23.41 -3.71 -16.07
N SER A 48 24.65 -3.22 -16.07
CA SER A 48 25.42 -2.92 -14.87
C SER A 48 25.96 -1.49 -14.95
N PHE A 49 25.92 -0.77 -13.83
CA PHE A 49 26.35 0.61 -13.70
C PHE A 49 27.31 0.75 -12.51
N ASN A 50 28.44 1.42 -12.73
CA ASN A 50 29.50 1.57 -11.72
C ASN A 50 29.51 3.00 -11.17
N GLY A 51 29.84 3.15 -9.88
CA GLY A 51 29.96 4.47 -9.23
C GLY A 51 28.64 5.19 -8.97
N VAL A 52 27.50 4.51 -9.10
CA VAL A 52 26.17 5.06 -8.80
C VAL A 52 25.97 5.22 -7.30
N LYS A 53 25.43 6.36 -6.89
CA LYS A 53 24.95 6.66 -5.53
C LYS A 53 23.46 7.03 -5.49
N ASN A 54 22.94 7.57 -6.58
CA ASN A 54 21.58 8.08 -6.67
C ASN A 54 20.83 7.35 -7.79
N ILE A 55 19.78 6.61 -7.46
CA ILE A 55 18.93 5.93 -8.44
C ILE A 55 17.57 6.61 -8.52
N ARG A 56 17.12 6.91 -9.73
CA ARG A 56 15.71 7.21 -10.00
C ARG A 56 15.13 6.16 -10.94
N LEU A 57 14.09 5.46 -10.49
CA LEU A 57 13.28 4.55 -11.29
C LEU A 57 11.86 5.13 -11.43
N SER A 58 11.35 5.24 -12.65
CA SER A 58 9.98 5.69 -12.93
C SER A 58 9.28 4.72 -13.90
N THR A 59 8.33 3.94 -13.40
CA THR A 59 7.56 2.97 -14.18
C THR A 59 6.10 3.43 -14.35
N ALA A 60 5.42 2.96 -15.39
CA ALA A 60 3.99 3.17 -15.55
C ALA A 60 3.21 2.16 -14.70
N SER A 61 3.57 0.88 -14.80
CA SER A 61 2.91 -0.21 -14.09
C SER A 61 3.85 -1.33 -13.65
N GLY A 62 5.13 -1.29 -14.05
CA GLY A 62 6.08 -2.35 -13.71
C GLY A 62 6.35 -2.42 -12.21
N ASN A 63 6.31 -3.62 -11.64
CA ASN A 63 6.75 -3.86 -10.27
C ASN A 63 8.27 -3.72 -10.19
N GLY A 64 8.80 -3.44 -9.01
CA GLY A 64 10.24 -3.47 -8.79
C GLY A 64 10.63 -4.04 -7.44
N THR A 65 11.54 -5.01 -7.48
CA THR A 65 12.24 -5.60 -6.34
C THR A 65 13.65 -5.03 -6.29
N ILE A 66 14.01 -4.40 -5.18
CA ILE A 66 15.32 -3.82 -4.93
C ILE A 66 15.96 -4.59 -3.78
N LYS A 67 17.12 -5.19 -4.01
CA LYS A 67 17.75 -6.09 -3.05
C LYS A 67 19.26 -5.91 -3.00
N LYS A 68 19.88 -6.38 -1.92
CA LYS A 68 21.34 -6.31 -1.75
C LYS A 68 22.10 -7.04 -2.87
N GLY A 69 22.99 -6.31 -3.55
CA GLY A 69 23.93 -6.84 -4.53
C GLY A 69 25.19 -7.42 -3.88
N THR A 70 25.88 -8.28 -4.61
CA THR A 70 27.15 -8.93 -4.18
C THR A 70 28.41 -8.11 -4.45
N GLY A 71 28.28 -6.89 -4.99
CA GLY A 71 29.41 -6.03 -5.34
C GLY A 71 29.02 -4.55 -5.42
N ASN A 72 29.98 -3.71 -5.82
CA ASN A 72 29.84 -2.25 -5.78
C ASN A 72 29.20 -1.64 -7.06
N GLU A 73 28.57 -2.47 -7.88
CA GLU A 73 27.84 -2.05 -9.09
C GLU A 73 26.33 -2.18 -8.87
N VAL A 74 25.57 -1.27 -9.49
CA VAL A 74 24.12 -1.38 -9.61
C VAL A 74 23.83 -2.27 -10.82
N LYS A 75 23.32 -3.47 -10.59
CA LYS A 75 22.83 -4.35 -11.66
C LYS A 75 21.34 -4.15 -11.81
N VAL A 76 20.87 -4.08 -13.04
CA VAL A 76 19.46 -3.90 -13.39
C VAL A 76 19.07 -5.01 -14.36
N THR A 77 18.11 -5.82 -13.93
CA THR A 77 17.42 -6.80 -14.78
C THR A 77 15.99 -6.29 -14.99
N LEU A 78 15.55 -6.29 -16.23
CA LEU A 78 14.18 -5.98 -16.64
C LEU A 78 13.64 -7.15 -17.44
N GLU A 79 12.53 -7.72 -17.01
CA GLU A 79 11.78 -8.74 -17.75
C GLU A 79 10.42 -8.19 -18.19
N TYR A 80 10.07 -8.29 -19.47
CA TYR A 80 8.82 -7.71 -19.97
C TYR A 80 8.20 -8.50 -21.12
N THR A 81 6.92 -8.27 -21.38
CA THR A 81 6.15 -8.90 -22.48
C THR A 81 5.51 -7.90 -23.45
N PHE A 82 5.80 -6.62 -23.27
CA PHE A 82 5.41 -5.58 -24.22
C PHE A 82 6.19 -5.71 -25.55
N ASP A 83 5.59 -5.18 -26.61
CA ASP A 83 6.17 -5.08 -27.94
C ASP A 83 7.22 -3.93 -27.99
N ASP A 84 8.39 -4.20 -28.58
CA ASP A 84 9.51 -3.26 -28.67
C ASP A 84 9.18 -1.98 -29.43
N GLU A 85 8.23 -2.00 -30.37
CA GLU A 85 7.81 -0.79 -31.09
C GLU A 85 7.09 0.20 -30.18
N ILE A 86 6.54 -0.25 -29.05
CA ILE A 86 5.71 0.57 -28.16
C ILE A 86 6.29 0.76 -26.77
N TYR A 87 7.12 -0.15 -26.26
CA TYR A 87 7.76 -0.06 -24.94
C TYR A 87 9.25 0.23 -25.08
N LYS A 88 9.68 1.40 -24.60
CA LYS A 88 11.03 1.92 -24.73
C LYS A 88 11.60 2.25 -23.34
N PRO A 89 12.13 1.26 -22.60
CA PRO A 89 12.82 1.52 -21.34
C PRO A 89 14.13 2.28 -21.62
N THR A 90 14.34 3.41 -20.95
CA THR A 90 15.56 4.23 -21.07
C THR A 90 16.43 4.11 -19.83
N PHE A 91 17.74 4.07 -20.03
CA PHE A 91 18.74 3.97 -18.97
C PHE A 91 19.83 5.03 -19.23
N GLU A 92 19.88 6.06 -18.39
CA GLU A 92 20.78 7.20 -18.54
C GLU A 92 21.59 7.38 -17.24
N GLN A 93 22.93 7.35 -17.34
CA GLN A 93 23.82 7.62 -16.21
C GLN A 93 24.54 8.96 -16.43
N ASP A 94 24.46 9.86 -15.46
CA ASP A 94 25.22 11.12 -15.39
C ASP A 94 26.00 11.15 -14.07
N GLY A 95 27.32 10.99 -14.15
CA GLY A 95 28.17 10.86 -12.96
C GLY A 95 27.76 9.70 -12.04
N ASP A 96 27.40 10.02 -10.81
CA ASP A 96 26.92 9.07 -9.79
C ASP A 96 25.38 8.88 -9.78
N ARG A 97 24.67 9.45 -10.76
CA ARG A 97 23.21 9.39 -10.86
C ARG A 97 22.77 8.48 -12.00
N LEU A 98 21.95 7.48 -11.69
CA LEU A 98 21.28 6.61 -12.66
C LEU A 98 19.80 6.99 -12.76
N ILE A 99 19.32 7.20 -13.98
CA ILE A 99 17.92 7.48 -14.31
C ILE A 99 17.39 6.35 -15.20
N ILE A 100 16.29 5.75 -14.77
CA ILE A 100 15.59 4.66 -15.45
C ILE A 100 14.12 5.07 -15.60
N ASP A 101 13.63 5.18 -16.83
CA ASP A 101 12.23 5.51 -17.13
C ASP A 101 11.60 4.47 -18.07
N GLU A 102 10.34 4.11 -17.82
CA GLU A 102 9.48 3.45 -18.81
C GLU A 102 8.84 4.48 -19.74
N ARG A 103 9.05 4.37 -21.05
CA ARG A 103 8.36 5.19 -22.06
C ARG A 103 7.48 4.33 -22.94
N PHE A 104 6.25 4.78 -23.16
CA PHE A 104 5.29 4.15 -24.06
C PHE A 104 4.98 5.09 -25.25
N GLU A 105 5.27 4.67 -26.49
CA GLU A 105 5.11 5.53 -27.67
C GLU A 105 3.64 5.72 -28.12
N ARG A 106 2.68 5.01 -27.52
CA ARG A 106 1.25 5.07 -27.88
C ARG A 106 0.33 5.02 -26.66
N SER A 107 -0.65 5.93 -26.61
CA SER A 107 -1.65 6.05 -25.52
C SER A 107 -2.81 5.03 -25.58
N ARG A 108 -2.57 3.79 -26.01
CA ARG A 108 -3.58 2.71 -25.97
C ARG A 108 -3.31 1.75 -24.82
N SER A 109 -4.35 1.13 -24.26
CA SER A 109 -4.20 0.06 -23.29
C SER A 109 -3.44 -1.12 -23.91
N VAL A 110 -2.15 -1.24 -23.58
CA VAL A 110 -1.31 -2.35 -23.97
C VAL A 110 -1.49 -3.48 -22.96
N ARG A 111 -1.49 -4.74 -23.43
CA ARG A 111 -1.38 -5.91 -22.54
C ARG A 111 0.08 -6.34 -22.47
N GLY A 112 0.52 -6.68 -21.27
CA GLY A 112 1.89 -7.10 -20.95
C GLY A 112 2.19 -6.76 -19.50
N TYR A 113 3.40 -7.08 -19.07
CA TYR A 113 3.97 -6.73 -17.77
C TYR A 113 5.41 -6.25 -17.96
N ALA A 114 5.94 -5.64 -16.91
CA ALA A 114 7.37 -5.37 -16.74
C ALA A 114 7.73 -5.64 -15.26
N GLU A 115 8.73 -6.47 -15.04
CA GLU A 115 9.29 -6.79 -13.72
C GLU A 115 10.72 -6.24 -13.67
N TRP A 116 10.98 -5.36 -12.70
CA TRP A 116 12.29 -4.75 -12.48
C TRP A 116 12.98 -5.40 -11.28
N THR A 117 14.22 -5.82 -11.44
CA THR A 117 15.09 -6.25 -10.33
C THR A 117 16.34 -5.38 -10.30
N LEU A 118 16.59 -4.72 -9.19
CA LEU A 118 17.81 -3.94 -8.94
C LEU A 118 18.62 -4.64 -7.85
N GLU A 119 19.84 -5.07 -8.17
CA GLU A 119 20.83 -5.54 -7.19
C GLU A 119 21.84 -4.42 -6.95
N ILE A 120 21.88 -3.88 -5.72
CA ILE A 120 22.61 -2.65 -5.42
C ILE A 120 23.45 -2.77 -4.13
N PRO A 121 24.57 -2.04 -4.02
CA PRO A 121 25.29 -1.90 -2.75
C PRO A 121 24.52 -1.03 -1.74
N ASP A 122 24.94 -1.13 -0.48
CA ASP A 122 24.49 -0.26 0.61
C ASP A 122 24.95 1.21 0.42
N GLY A 123 24.30 2.14 1.14
CA GLY A 123 24.67 3.55 1.21
C GLY A 123 24.19 4.39 0.03
N LEU A 124 23.17 3.93 -0.70
CA LEU A 124 22.57 4.60 -1.85
C LEU A 124 21.30 5.38 -1.49
N GLU A 125 20.87 6.26 -2.39
CA GLU A 125 19.53 6.86 -2.40
C GLU A 125 18.71 6.33 -3.57
N LEU A 126 17.44 5.97 -3.31
CA LEU A 126 16.49 5.47 -4.31
C LEU A 126 15.21 6.33 -4.34
N GLU A 127 14.93 6.97 -5.47
CA GLU A 127 13.58 7.46 -5.81
C GLU A 127 12.90 6.46 -6.76
N PHE A 128 11.90 5.72 -6.28
CA PHE A 128 11.11 4.82 -7.12
C PHE A 128 9.65 5.31 -7.19
N LYS A 129 9.20 5.64 -8.40
CA LYS A 129 7.82 6.01 -8.72
C LYS A 129 7.19 4.99 -9.65
N THR A 130 5.95 4.62 -9.38
CA THR A 130 5.14 3.79 -10.28
C THR A 130 3.67 4.22 -10.27
N GLY A 131 2.95 4.01 -11.37
CA GLY A 131 1.51 4.24 -11.43
C GLY A 131 0.71 3.14 -10.71
N SER A 132 1.09 1.87 -10.89
CA SER A 132 0.36 0.73 -10.29
C SER A 132 1.23 -0.44 -9.85
N GLY A 133 2.55 -0.41 -10.07
CA GLY A 133 3.44 -1.47 -9.66
C GLY A 133 3.58 -1.56 -8.13
N ASN A 134 3.92 -2.74 -7.64
CA ASN A 134 4.41 -2.93 -6.28
C ASN A 134 5.88 -2.49 -6.19
N ILE A 135 6.28 -2.04 -5.00
CA ILE A 135 7.65 -1.68 -4.67
C ILE A 135 8.08 -2.56 -3.49
N GLU A 136 9.15 -3.33 -3.66
CA GLU A 136 9.72 -4.21 -2.64
C GLU A 136 11.20 -3.82 -2.44
N VAL A 137 11.64 -3.63 -1.20
CA VAL A 137 13.05 -3.37 -0.85
C VAL A 137 13.51 -4.31 0.25
N ASP A 138 14.60 -5.04 0.04
CA ASP A 138 15.07 -6.13 0.91
C ASP A 138 16.56 -6.05 1.26
N GLY A 139 16.89 -6.17 2.56
CA GLY A 139 18.24 -6.49 3.06
C GLY A 139 19.31 -5.39 2.91
N LEU A 140 18.91 -4.12 2.90
CA LEU A 140 19.73 -2.97 2.47
C LEU A 140 19.89 -1.86 3.54
N GLU A 141 21.07 -1.27 3.63
CA GLU A 141 21.23 0.06 4.24
C GLU A 141 21.05 1.14 3.14
N ILE A 142 19.92 1.86 3.15
CA ILE A 142 19.45 2.66 2.02
C ILE A 142 18.43 3.74 2.43
N ASN A 143 18.49 4.91 1.78
CA ASN A 143 17.43 5.92 1.86
C ASN A 143 16.46 5.77 0.69
N VAL A 144 15.15 5.69 0.96
CA VAL A 144 14.13 5.41 -0.08
C VAL A 144 13.00 6.42 -0.10
N LEU A 145 12.70 6.95 -1.29
CA LEU A 145 11.47 7.66 -1.63
C LEU A 145 10.62 6.79 -2.57
N ALA A 146 9.70 6.02 -2.00
CA ALA A 146 8.81 5.12 -2.73
C ALA A 146 7.42 5.76 -2.96
N LYS A 147 6.95 5.77 -4.21
CA LYS A 147 5.61 6.27 -4.57
C LYS A 147 4.90 5.33 -5.54
N SER A 148 3.71 4.86 -5.19
CA SER A 148 2.82 4.10 -6.08
C SER A 148 1.45 4.78 -6.20
N GLY A 149 0.75 4.68 -7.33
CA GLY A 149 -0.65 5.10 -7.40
C GLY A 149 -1.59 4.11 -6.71
N SER A 150 -1.36 2.81 -6.94
CA SER A 150 -2.27 1.74 -6.49
C SER A 150 -1.58 0.48 -5.95
N GLY A 151 -0.29 0.29 -6.20
CA GLY A 151 0.45 -0.89 -5.74
C GLY A 151 0.91 -0.77 -4.29
N ASN A 152 1.27 -1.91 -3.70
CA ASN A 152 1.79 -2.00 -2.34
C ASN A 152 3.24 -1.51 -2.27
N ILE A 153 3.66 -1.12 -1.08
CA ILE A 153 5.06 -0.80 -0.77
C ILE A 153 5.48 -1.68 0.41
N GLU A 154 6.52 -2.49 0.23
CA GLU A 154 7.05 -3.43 1.20
C GLU A 154 8.54 -3.15 1.43
N MET A 155 8.97 -3.13 2.69
CA MET A 155 10.36 -2.93 3.10
C MET A 155 10.72 -3.97 4.16
N SER A 156 11.75 -4.77 3.91
CA SER A 156 12.17 -5.90 4.75
C SER A 156 13.66 -5.84 5.04
N ASP A 157 14.05 -5.98 6.32
CA ASP A 157 15.45 -6.04 6.75
C ASP A 157 16.31 -4.84 6.28
N VAL A 158 15.71 -3.64 6.27
CA VAL A 158 16.35 -2.39 5.82
C VAL A 158 16.72 -1.42 6.96
N THR A 159 17.75 -0.59 6.73
CA THR A 159 18.17 0.48 7.64
C THR A 159 18.36 1.81 6.88
N GLY A 160 17.79 2.94 7.35
CA GLY A 160 17.91 4.24 6.69
C GLY A 160 16.71 5.18 6.91
N GLU A 161 16.51 6.14 6.01
CA GLU A 161 15.31 7.00 5.95
C GLU A 161 14.31 6.52 4.88
N PHE A 162 13.05 6.31 5.27
CA PHE A 162 12.01 5.76 4.38
C PHE A 162 10.82 6.71 4.26
N ARG A 163 10.56 7.22 3.04
CA ARG A 163 9.39 8.04 2.70
C ARG A 163 8.52 7.32 1.68
N MET A 164 7.32 6.95 2.08
CA MET A 164 6.44 6.06 1.33
C MET A 164 5.07 6.71 1.09
N ASN A 165 4.56 6.60 -0.14
CA ASN A 165 3.24 7.10 -0.49
C ASN A 165 2.54 6.14 -1.46
N THR A 166 1.33 5.69 -1.14
CA THR A 166 0.50 4.93 -2.09
C THR A 166 -0.95 5.40 -2.07
N GLY A 167 -1.63 5.49 -3.22
CA GLY A 167 -3.02 5.94 -3.24
C GLY A 167 -3.98 4.91 -2.65
N SER A 168 -3.83 3.65 -3.07
CA SER A 168 -4.73 2.55 -2.68
C SER A 168 -4.03 1.30 -2.13
N GLY A 169 -2.70 1.18 -2.29
CA GLY A 169 -1.96 0.03 -1.81
C GLY A 169 -1.72 0.03 -0.30
N ASN A 170 -1.28 -1.10 0.23
CA ASN A 170 -0.84 -1.21 1.62
C ASN A 170 0.64 -0.77 1.74
N ILE A 171 1.04 -0.43 2.96
CA ILE A 171 2.45 -0.25 3.34
C ILE A 171 2.79 -1.32 4.38
N GLU A 172 3.85 -2.08 4.17
CA GLU A 172 4.29 -3.16 5.06
C GLU A 172 5.78 -2.99 5.38
N LEU A 173 6.11 -2.84 6.66
CA LEU A 173 7.48 -2.76 7.17
C LEU A 173 7.80 -3.97 8.06
N SER A 174 8.91 -4.64 7.77
CA SER A 174 9.43 -5.76 8.55
C SER A 174 10.91 -5.53 8.87
N ASN A 175 11.30 -5.60 10.15
CA ASN A 175 12.70 -5.51 10.60
C ASN A 175 13.40 -4.19 10.23
N VAL A 176 12.65 -3.08 10.22
CA VAL A 176 13.12 -1.78 9.71
C VAL A 176 13.75 -0.93 10.81
N LYS A 177 14.89 -0.29 10.52
CA LYS A 177 15.60 0.62 11.44
C LYS A 177 15.81 2.01 10.84
N GLY A 178 15.52 3.07 11.60
CA GLY A 178 15.65 4.46 11.18
C GLY A 178 14.31 5.19 11.08
N ASP A 179 14.28 6.35 10.43
CA ASP A 179 13.10 7.22 10.41
C ASP A 179 12.13 6.87 9.26
N ASN A 180 10.86 6.68 9.61
CA ASN A 180 9.82 6.18 8.73
C ASN A 180 8.69 7.21 8.59
N GLN A 181 8.33 7.53 7.34
CA GLN A 181 7.15 8.32 7.02
C GLN A 181 6.33 7.64 5.92
N GLY A 182 5.09 7.26 6.21
CA GLY A 182 4.23 6.54 5.27
C GLY A 182 2.81 7.08 5.19
N ASN A 183 2.27 7.13 3.97
CA ASN A 183 0.92 7.64 3.72
C ASN A 183 0.18 6.72 2.74
N THR A 184 -1.04 6.30 3.09
CA THR A 184 -1.94 5.62 2.13
C THR A 184 -3.37 6.16 2.14
N GLY A 185 -4.02 6.24 0.99
CA GLY A 185 -5.41 6.73 0.92
C GLY A 185 -6.41 5.72 1.47
N SER A 186 -6.32 4.46 1.03
CA SER A 186 -7.30 3.41 1.37
C SER A 186 -6.67 2.11 1.90
N GLY A 187 -5.35 1.94 1.81
CA GLY A 187 -4.69 0.72 2.26
C GLY A 187 -4.42 0.69 3.75
N ASN A 188 -4.03 -0.49 4.23
CA ASN A 188 -3.58 -0.69 5.61
C ASN A 188 -2.08 -0.43 5.73
N ILE A 189 -1.65 -0.17 6.96
CA ILE A 189 -0.23 -0.03 7.30
C ILE A 189 0.10 -1.12 8.31
N ARG A 190 1.11 -1.94 8.03
CA ARG A 190 1.63 -2.98 8.92
C ARG A 190 3.08 -2.69 9.28
N LEU A 191 3.38 -2.75 10.57
CA LEU A 191 4.71 -2.53 11.14
C LEU A 191 5.08 -3.73 11.99
N ASP A 192 6.23 -4.34 11.75
CA ASP A 192 6.70 -5.50 12.51
C ASP A 192 8.20 -5.40 12.84
N ARG A 193 8.55 -5.27 14.13
CA ARG A 193 9.91 -4.93 14.61
C ARG A 193 10.48 -3.71 13.88
N VAL A 194 9.83 -2.56 14.08
CA VAL A 194 10.26 -1.26 13.53
C VAL A 194 10.89 -0.42 14.64
N GLU A 195 12.13 0.02 14.43
CA GLU A 195 12.91 0.80 15.39
C GLU A 195 13.28 2.17 14.82
N GLY A 196 12.79 3.25 15.42
CA GLY A 196 13.02 4.64 15.00
C GLY A 196 11.71 5.43 14.89
N ASN A 197 11.81 6.72 14.56
CA ASN A 197 10.61 7.56 14.55
C ASN A 197 9.68 7.15 13.41
N SER A 198 8.37 7.18 13.66
CA SER A 198 7.38 6.65 12.73
C SER A 198 6.17 7.58 12.62
N ASP A 199 5.97 8.18 11.45
CA ASP A 199 4.81 8.98 11.06
C ASP A 199 3.98 8.22 10.01
N PHE A 200 2.79 7.75 10.38
CA PHE A 200 1.97 6.91 9.51
C PHE A 200 0.51 7.36 9.45
N ASN A 201 0.04 7.64 8.23
CA ASN A 201 -1.28 8.18 7.99
C ASN A 201 -2.06 7.30 6.98
N THR A 202 -3.30 6.94 7.31
CA THR A 202 -4.22 6.29 6.36
C THR A 202 -5.61 6.92 6.33
N GLY A 203 -6.22 7.05 5.14
CA GLY A 203 -7.56 7.62 5.03
C GLY A 203 -8.65 6.68 5.54
N SER A 204 -8.67 5.44 5.05
CA SER A 204 -9.73 4.44 5.31
C SER A 204 -9.22 3.05 5.72
N GLY A 205 -7.91 2.91 5.98
CA GLY A 205 -7.31 1.66 6.44
C GLY A 205 -7.03 1.63 7.94
N SER A 206 -6.56 0.48 8.43
CA SER A 206 -6.06 0.33 9.80
C SER A 206 -4.52 0.39 9.84
N ILE A 207 -3.99 0.84 10.97
CA ILE A 207 -2.55 0.79 11.30
C ILE A 207 -2.36 -0.31 12.34
N ARG A 208 -1.54 -1.32 12.04
CA ARG A 208 -1.21 -2.40 12.98
C ARG A 208 0.29 -2.49 13.16
N GLY A 209 0.75 -2.33 14.41
CA GLY A 209 2.15 -2.48 14.79
C GLY A 209 2.36 -3.66 15.72
N ARG A 210 3.52 -4.33 15.59
CA ARG A 210 4.06 -5.28 16.57
C ARG A 210 5.52 -4.93 16.85
N ALA A 211 5.90 -4.86 18.13
CA ALA A 211 7.26 -4.54 18.57
C ALA A 211 7.79 -3.25 17.91
N VAL A 212 7.07 -2.13 18.09
CA VAL A 212 7.44 -0.84 17.50
C VAL A 212 8.12 0.01 18.58
N SER A 213 9.24 0.64 18.27
CA SER A 213 9.99 1.50 19.21
C SER A 213 10.42 2.81 18.58
N GLY A 214 10.30 3.92 19.31
CA GLY A 214 10.57 5.27 18.80
C GLY A 214 9.54 6.30 19.29
N ALA A 215 9.51 7.47 18.65
CA ALA A 215 8.32 8.34 18.66
C ALA A 215 7.35 7.89 17.56
N MET A 216 6.04 7.92 17.84
CA MET A 216 5.00 7.45 16.93
C MET A 216 3.92 8.52 16.74
N ASP A 217 3.64 8.95 15.50
CA ASP A 217 2.45 9.75 15.16
C ASP A 217 1.61 8.98 14.13
N PHE A 218 0.56 8.31 14.62
CA PHE A 218 -0.27 7.41 13.81
C PHE A 218 -1.68 7.96 13.68
N ASN A 219 -2.15 8.13 12.44
CA ASN A 219 -3.46 8.71 12.16
C ASN A 219 -4.26 7.85 11.19
N THR A 220 -5.54 7.61 11.50
CA THR A 220 -6.51 7.07 10.53
C THR A 220 -7.82 7.84 10.50
N GLY A 221 -8.34 8.13 9.31
CA GLY A 221 -9.67 8.73 9.15
C GLY A 221 -10.79 7.76 9.52
N SER A 222 -10.64 6.48 9.16
CA SER A 222 -11.56 5.39 9.50
C SER A 222 -10.81 4.07 9.49
N GLY A 223 -10.76 3.40 10.64
CA GLY A 223 -9.94 2.22 10.86
C GLY A 223 -9.42 2.15 12.30
N ASN A 224 -8.82 1.03 12.66
CA ASN A 224 -8.21 0.86 13.98
C ASN A 224 -6.74 1.24 13.96
N ILE A 225 -6.22 1.70 15.08
CA ILE A 225 -4.79 1.73 15.39
C ILE A 225 -4.58 0.69 16.49
N THR A 226 -3.74 -0.31 16.24
CA THR A 226 -3.44 -1.36 17.22
C THR A 226 -1.94 -1.60 17.26
N ILE A 227 -1.27 -1.21 18.35
CA ILE A 227 0.16 -1.45 18.55
C ILE A 227 0.33 -2.46 19.70
N ASP A 228 0.91 -3.61 19.37
CA ASP A 228 1.19 -4.71 20.29
C ASP A 228 2.68 -4.72 20.64
N GLY A 229 3.02 -4.37 21.87
CA GLY A 229 4.39 -4.17 22.32
C GLY A 229 5.01 -2.87 21.79
N ALA A 230 4.63 -1.73 22.39
CA ALA A 230 5.14 -0.40 22.06
C ALA A 230 6.20 0.06 23.07
N THR A 231 7.43 0.32 22.61
CA THR A 231 8.48 0.96 23.43
C THR A 231 8.56 2.44 23.06
N ILE A 232 7.84 3.29 23.80
CA ILE A 232 7.77 4.73 23.55
C ILE A 232 9.10 5.41 23.93
N GLN A 233 9.80 5.97 22.95
CA GLN A 233 11.10 6.65 23.11
C GLN A 233 11.06 8.15 22.79
N GLY A 234 9.86 8.68 22.52
CA GLY A 234 9.60 10.11 22.33
C GLY A 234 8.11 10.38 22.39
N ASN A 235 7.73 11.66 22.48
CA ASN A 235 6.32 12.07 22.57
C ASN A 235 5.51 11.49 21.40
N SER A 236 4.42 10.79 21.73
CA SER A 236 3.71 9.92 20.78
C SER A 236 2.19 10.15 20.78
N ARG A 237 1.58 9.91 19.64
CA ARG A 237 0.18 10.23 19.35
C ARG A 237 -0.46 9.18 18.43
N MET A 238 -1.67 8.77 18.78
CA MET A 238 -2.48 7.87 17.96
C MET A 238 -3.89 8.44 17.86
N ASN A 239 -4.34 8.80 16.66
CA ASN A 239 -5.66 9.38 16.42
C ASN A 239 -6.45 8.55 15.40
N THR A 240 -7.70 8.17 15.73
CA THR A 240 -8.64 7.61 14.76
C THR A 240 -9.94 8.44 14.70
N GLY A 241 -10.40 8.77 13.50
CA GLY A 241 -11.70 9.44 13.32
C GLY A 241 -12.87 8.52 13.70
N SER A 242 -12.81 7.27 13.24
CA SER A 242 -13.79 6.22 13.54
C SER A 242 -13.09 4.87 13.60
N GLY A 243 -13.00 4.30 14.80
CA GLY A 243 -12.34 3.04 15.11
C GLY A 243 -11.73 3.05 16.50
N ASN A 244 -11.05 1.97 16.86
CA ASN A 244 -10.37 1.86 18.16
C ASN A 244 -8.90 2.28 18.06
N ALA A 245 -8.39 2.90 19.10
CA ALA A 245 -6.95 3.09 19.32
C ALA A 245 -6.55 2.22 20.53
N GLU A 246 -5.72 1.21 20.32
CA GLU A 246 -5.23 0.31 21.37
C GLU A 246 -3.70 0.24 21.30
N VAL A 247 -3.05 0.52 22.43
CA VAL A 247 -1.59 0.47 22.57
C VAL A 247 -1.27 -0.37 23.80
N VAL A 248 -0.53 -1.46 23.60
CA VAL A 248 0.03 -2.31 24.65
C VAL A 248 1.51 -1.96 24.78
N LEU A 249 1.96 -1.54 25.97
CA LEU A 249 3.35 -1.13 26.17
C LEU A 249 4.31 -2.33 26.29
N GLU A 250 5.53 -2.16 25.78
CA GLU A 250 6.69 -3.03 25.99
C GLU A 250 7.77 -2.23 26.73
N GLY A 251 7.58 -2.05 28.04
CA GLY A 251 8.47 -1.28 28.91
C GLY A 251 7.82 -0.04 29.53
N GLU A 252 8.61 0.70 30.32
CA GLU A 252 8.11 1.87 31.03
C GLU A 252 7.81 3.06 30.11
N LEU A 253 6.63 3.67 30.28
CA LEU A 253 6.33 4.95 29.67
C LEU A 253 7.11 6.08 30.36
N ASN A 254 7.85 6.86 29.57
CA ASN A 254 8.72 7.96 30.01
C ASN A 254 8.53 9.26 29.21
N PHE A 255 7.53 9.30 28.33
CA PHE A 255 7.23 10.42 27.42
C PHE A 255 5.73 10.65 27.36
N ASP A 256 5.31 11.80 26.82
CA ASP A 256 3.89 12.09 26.64
C ASP A 256 3.26 11.13 25.63
N LEU A 257 2.05 10.65 25.94
CA LEU A 257 1.29 9.74 25.08
C LEU A 257 -0.17 10.17 24.96
N SER A 258 -0.66 10.30 23.73
CA SER A 258 -2.02 10.74 23.43
C SER A 258 -2.77 9.75 22.54
N LEU A 259 -3.79 9.09 23.08
CA LEU A 259 -4.70 8.22 22.34
C LEU A 259 -6.06 8.92 22.16
N ASN A 260 -6.47 9.18 20.92
CA ASN A 260 -7.74 9.84 20.61
C ASN A 260 -8.57 9.03 19.62
N THR A 261 -9.87 8.88 19.90
CA THR A 261 -10.85 8.39 18.95
C THR A 261 -12.08 9.31 18.87
N GLY A 262 -12.52 9.60 17.65
CA GLY A 262 -13.81 10.29 17.44
C GLY A 262 -15.00 9.38 17.75
N SER A 263 -14.89 8.10 17.42
CA SER A 263 -15.90 7.07 17.69
C SER A 263 -15.25 5.69 17.79
N GLY A 264 -15.24 5.12 18.99
CA GLY A 264 -14.63 3.83 19.32
C GLY A 264 -14.00 3.86 20.71
N ASN A 265 -13.20 2.85 21.04
CA ASN A 265 -12.48 2.80 22.31
C ASN A 265 -11.05 3.34 22.16
N ALA A 266 -10.57 4.06 23.17
CA ALA A 266 -9.16 4.41 23.34
C ALA A 266 -8.63 3.66 24.57
N THR A 267 -7.71 2.74 24.36
CA THR A 267 -7.17 1.84 25.40
C THR A 267 -5.66 1.94 25.45
N LEU A 268 -5.13 2.32 26.60
CA LEU A 268 -3.71 2.16 26.93
C LEU A 268 -3.56 0.99 27.90
N ASP A 269 -2.79 -0.02 27.52
CA ASP A 269 -2.46 -1.15 28.37
C ASP A 269 -1.00 -1.07 28.82
N PHE A 270 -0.78 -1.01 30.13
CA PHE A 270 0.55 -0.96 30.72
C PHE A 270 1.24 -2.33 30.77
N ASN A 271 0.56 -3.44 30.45
CA ASN A 271 1.19 -4.76 30.28
C ASN A 271 2.07 -5.17 31.49
N GLY A 272 1.53 -5.04 32.69
CA GLY A 272 2.19 -5.31 33.96
C GLY A 272 3.17 -4.23 34.46
N THR A 273 3.52 -3.23 33.63
CA THR A 273 4.48 -2.18 34.00
C THR A 273 3.92 -1.15 35.00
N THR A 274 4.80 -0.30 35.53
CA THR A 274 4.43 0.72 36.51
C THR A 274 3.59 1.83 35.85
N ILE A 275 2.32 1.90 36.24
CA ILE A 275 1.43 3.02 35.92
C ILE A 275 1.91 4.26 36.69
N ALA A 276 2.46 5.24 35.98
CA ALA A 276 2.83 6.54 36.55
C ALA A 276 2.75 7.66 35.48
N GLY A 277 2.36 8.85 35.89
CA GLY A 277 2.15 10.03 35.03
C GLY A 277 0.95 10.87 35.47
N GLU A 278 0.72 11.96 34.74
CA GLU A 278 -0.48 12.78 34.85
C GLU A 278 -1.50 12.36 33.80
N PHE A 279 -2.59 11.75 34.24
CA PHE A 279 -3.64 11.21 33.38
C PHE A 279 -4.73 12.26 33.16
N ARG A 280 -5.13 12.43 31.90
CA ARG A 280 -6.33 13.18 31.49
C ARG A 280 -7.18 12.30 30.58
N MET A 281 -8.27 11.77 31.12
CA MET A 281 -9.14 10.83 30.42
C MET A 281 -10.50 11.45 30.10
N GLU A 282 -10.99 11.30 28.87
CA GLU A 282 -12.22 11.96 28.40
C GLU A 282 -13.16 11.01 27.66
N ALA A 283 -14.47 11.10 27.94
CA ALA A 283 -15.54 10.36 27.27
C ALA A 283 -16.89 11.10 27.33
N SER A 284 -17.91 10.58 26.64
CA SER A 284 -19.29 11.10 26.69
C SER A 284 -20.11 10.59 27.90
N SER A 285 -19.58 9.66 28.71
CA SER A 285 -20.16 9.23 30.00
C SER A 285 -19.10 9.07 31.10
N LYS A 286 -19.46 9.34 32.37
CA LYS A 286 -18.60 9.08 33.54
C LYS A 286 -18.29 7.59 33.74
N SER A 287 -19.17 6.69 33.28
CA SER A 287 -19.00 5.22 33.34
C SER A 287 -17.96 4.68 32.36
N ASP A 288 -17.66 5.47 31.33
CA ASP A 288 -16.88 5.03 30.17
C ASP A 288 -15.44 5.54 30.25
N ILE A 289 -15.07 6.16 31.37
CA ILE A 289 -13.70 6.47 31.76
C ILE A 289 -13.30 5.50 32.86
N ARG A 290 -12.41 4.54 32.53
CA ARG A 290 -12.09 3.37 33.37
C ARG A 290 -10.58 3.26 33.56
N ALA A 291 -10.13 3.16 34.81
CA ALA A 291 -8.72 3.01 35.16
C ALA A 291 -8.57 2.13 36.42
N PRO A 292 -7.41 1.50 36.65
CA PRO A 292 -7.11 0.71 37.84
C PRO A 292 -6.62 1.57 39.03
N PHE A 293 -7.01 2.85 39.06
CA PHE A 293 -6.62 3.84 40.07
C PHE A 293 -7.75 4.86 40.30
N ASP A 294 -7.72 5.55 41.44
CA ASP A 294 -8.67 6.61 41.78
C ASP A 294 -8.33 7.92 41.05
N PHE A 295 -9.35 8.76 40.84
CA PHE A 295 -9.22 10.05 40.15
C PHE A 295 -9.29 11.22 41.14
N ASP A 296 -8.31 12.12 41.08
CA ASP A 296 -8.23 13.32 41.93
C ASP A 296 -9.31 14.35 41.57
N ARG A 297 -9.67 14.44 40.28
CA ARG A 297 -10.62 15.43 39.78
C ARG A 297 -11.55 14.84 38.72
N VAL A 298 -12.82 15.22 38.79
CA VAL A 298 -13.83 14.92 37.78
C VAL A 298 -14.53 16.21 37.40
N SER A 299 -14.57 16.52 36.11
CA SER A 299 -15.27 17.68 35.56
C SER A 299 -16.22 17.28 34.43
N GLU A 300 -17.17 18.16 34.15
CA GLU A 300 -18.23 18.00 33.17
C GLU A 300 -18.33 19.30 32.36
N LYS A 301 -18.39 19.17 31.03
CA LYS A 301 -18.55 20.30 30.11
C LYS A 301 -19.67 19.98 29.13
N GLU A 302 -20.62 20.91 29.02
CA GLU A 302 -21.61 20.87 27.94
C GLU A 302 -20.97 21.35 26.63
N SER A 303 -21.20 20.57 25.57
CA SER A 303 -20.85 20.94 24.21
C SER A 303 -22.04 21.62 23.55
N GLY A 304 -21.80 22.79 22.95
CA GLY A 304 -22.83 23.58 22.27
C GLY A 304 -23.47 22.89 21.05
N TRP A 305 -22.95 21.73 20.62
CA TRP A 305 -23.57 20.89 19.61
C TRP A 305 -24.41 19.78 20.25
N ARG A 306 -25.71 19.76 19.93
CA ARG A 306 -26.69 18.72 20.34
C ARG A 306 -26.86 18.49 21.85
N ASN A 307 -26.52 19.47 22.70
CA ASN A 307 -26.51 19.33 24.17
C ASN A 307 -25.69 18.11 24.64
N SER A 308 -24.65 17.75 23.89
CA SER A 308 -23.80 16.59 24.22
C SER A 308 -22.91 16.92 25.42
N LYS A 309 -22.76 15.97 26.34
CA LYS A 309 -21.91 16.12 27.53
C LYS A 309 -20.56 15.48 27.29
N ARG A 310 -19.49 16.13 27.76
CA ARG A 310 -18.14 15.57 27.81
C ARG A 310 -17.68 15.58 29.26
N TYR A 311 -17.19 14.44 29.71
CA TYR A 311 -16.61 14.27 31.03
C TYR A 311 -15.10 14.15 30.91
N THR A 312 -14.40 14.78 31.84
CA THR A 312 -12.94 14.66 31.97
C THR A 312 -12.66 14.19 33.39
N LYS A 313 -11.92 13.08 33.54
CA LYS A 313 -11.34 12.68 34.82
C LYS A 313 -9.83 12.82 34.75
N GLU A 314 -9.23 13.31 35.83
CA GLU A 314 -7.79 13.58 35.92
C GLU A 314 -7.22 12.95 37.20
N ALA A 315 -6.01 12.42 37.12
CA ALA A 315 -5.30 11.77 38.22
C ALA A 315 -3.78 11.97 38.08
N LYS A 316 -3.06 12.20 39.18
CA LYS A 316 -1.59 12.11 39.23
C LYS A 316 -1.17 10.82 39.92
N VAL A 317 -0.61 9.88 39.15
CA VAL A 317 -0.21 8.56 39.65
C VAL A 317 1.31 8.48 39.71
N GLY A 318 1.86 8.09 40.86
CA GLY A 318 3.30 7.99 41.05
C GLY A 318 4.02 9.35 41.00
N ASN A 319 5.27 9.34 40.52
CA ASN A 319 6.19 10.48 40.55
C ASN A 319 6.68 10.93 39.16
N LYS A 320 6.17 10.37 38.06
CA LYS A 320 6.54 10.79 36.70
C LYS A 320 5.77 12.05 36.31
N ASP A 321 6.48 12.98 35.67
CA ASP A 321 5.94 14.24 35.15
C ASP A 321 5.79 14.13 33.62
N ILE A 322 4.84 13.31 33.20
CA ILE A 322 4.50 13.02 31.79
C ILE A 322 2.99 13.07 31.60
N GLN A 323 2.53 13.57 30.46
CA GLN A 323 1.12 13.75 30.16
C GLN A 323 0.56 12.56 29.38
N ILE A 324 -0.49 11.93 29.93
CA ILE A 324 -1.13 10.75 29.36
C ILE A 324 -2.60 11.09 29.06
N VAL A 325 -2.91 11.32 27.79
CA VAL A 325 -4.23 11.76 27.33
C VAL A 325 -4.95 10.60 26.64
N ILE A 326 -6.12 10.21 27.12
CA ILE A 326 -6.92 9.12 26.54
C ILE A 326 -8.35 9.59 26.35
N SER A 327 -8.75 9.84 25.10
CA SER A 327 -10.01 10.52 24.76
C SER A 327 -10.84 9.70 23.77
N THR A 328 -12.14 9.58 24.04
CA THR A 328 -13.15 9.10 23.08
C THR A 328 -14.33 10.08 22.94
N GLY A 329 -14.90 10.18 21.73
CA GLY A 329 -16.21 10.82 21.52
C GLY A 329 -17.38 9.89 21.87
N SER A 330 -17.27 8.60 21.56
CA SER A 330 -18.25 7.57 21.91
C SER A 330 -17.60 6.20 22.04
N GLY A 331 -17.81 5.52 23.16
CA GLY A 331 -17.07 4.31 23.55
C GLY A 331 -16.33 4.54 24.86
N VAL A 332 -15.31 3.72 25.14
CA VAL A 332 -14.59 3.71 26.41
C VAL A 332 -13.21 4.36 26.27
N SER A 333 -12.86 5.26 27.19
CA SER A 333 -11.49 5.68 27.48
C SER A 333 -10.98 4.81 28.63
N GLN A 334 -9.96 4.00 28.37
CA GLN A 334 -9.50 2.96 29.28
C GLN A 334 -7.98 2.99 29.52
N VAL A 335 -7.59 2.88 30.79
CA VAL A 335 -6.27 2.36 31.18
C VAL A 335 -6.43 0.93 31.67
N ARG A 336 -5.50 0.06 31.30
CA ARG A 336 -5.33 -1.31 31.82
C ARG A 336 -3.95 -1.47 32.47
N LYS A 337 -3.82 -2.51 33.28
CA LYS A 337 -2.59 -2.92 33.96
C LYS A 337 -2.28 -4.35 33.58
#